data_AF-V7EXN4-F1
#
_entry.id   AF-V7EXN4-F1
#
_cell.length_a   1.000
_cell.length_b   1.000
_cell.length_c   1.000
_cell.angle_alpha   90.00
_cell.angle_beta   90.00
_cell.angle_gamma   90.00
#
_symmetry.space_group_name_H-M   'P 1'
#
loop_
_entity.id
_entity.type
_entity.pdbx_description
1 polymer ?
#
loop_
_entity_poly.entity_id
_entity_poly.type
_entity_poly.pdbx_seq_one_letter_code
_entity_poly.pdbx_strand_id
1 'polypeptide(L)'
;MQSYPPGFENDETLRSTCIRQITLRQMDRSTQGAIVATSNSSSIPKTLIQYWHDHSDLPDDVRACLDSWKRLGDEGFFFRLFDDASAAEYIADWYGPREIAAFARCRHPAMRSDYLRMCFVLAEGGMYVDADDVLLGDGWRRIFDDGKLKIQPLCYDLATSRMVPASQIWGADLPTQGRVFYVNNDPIAAPARHPVLVQALARATRKLLSDDPLPEIQGTTGPGNLTLVLAAHANALTIAGYPFDFELLRDWEEIAETKWDLSYRGDARNWRNVDGSGF
;
A
#
# COMPACT_ATOMS: atom_id res chain seq x y z
N MET A 1 -19.01 -8.45 19.78
CA MET A 1 -18.43 -7.71 18.63
C MET A 1 -18.20 -6.29 19.13
N GLN A 2 -16.95 -5.86 19.25
CA GLN A 2 -16.66 -4.51 19.73
C GLN A 2 -17.07 -3.52 18.64
N SER A 3 -18.11 -2.73 18.90
CA SER A 3 -18.51 -1.67 17.98
C SER A 3 -17.54 -0.51 18.16
N TYR A 4 -16.80 -0.17 17.11
CA TYR A 4 -15.98 1.04 17.12
C TYR A 4 -16.89 2.29 17.07
N PRO A 5 -16.55 3.37 17.79
CA PRO A 5 -17.31 4.62 17.69
C PRO A 5 -17.13 5.27 16.31
N PRO A 6 -18.06 6.13 15.86
CA PRO A 6 -17.88 6.91 14.64
C PRO A 6 -16.56 7.70 14.67
N GLY A 7 -15.79 7.64 13.59
CA GLY A 7 -14.53 8.36 13.46
C GLY A 7 -13.32 7.72 14.17
N PHE A 8 -13.46 6.51 14.73
CA PHE A 8 -12.37 5.79 15.42
C PHE A 8 -11.10 5.65 14.59
N GLU A 9 -11.22 5.61 13.26
CA GLU A 9 -10.10 5.47 12.35
C GLU A 9 -9.16 6.69 12.38
N ASN A 10 -9.60 7.82 12.94
CA ASN A 10 -8.77 9.00 13.16
C ASN A 10 -8.00 8.94 14.50
N ASP A 11 -8.41 8.06 15.43
CA ASP A 11 -7.67 7.78 16.66
C ASP A 11 -6.65 6.67 16.40
N GLU A 12 -5.36 6.96 16.62
CA GLU A 12 -4.29 6.02 16.33
C GLU A 12 -4.40 4.72 17.13
N THR A 13 -4.79 4.80 18.41
CA THR A 13 -4.88 3.62 19.29
C THR A 13 -6.03 2.72 18.86
N LEU A 14 -7.20 3.30 18.58
CA LEU A 14 -8.37 2.55 18.10
C LEU A 14 -8.13 1.97 16.71
N ARG A 15 -7.53 2.74 15.80
CA ARG A 15 -7.16 2.26 14.46
C ARG A 15 -6.15 1.12 14.54
N SER A 16 -5.06 1.28 15.30
CA SER A 16 -4.05 0.24 15.52
C SER A 16 -4.68 -1.05 16.08
N THR A 17 -5.56 -0.91 17.08
CA THR A 17 -6.29 -2.03 17.65
C THR A 17 -7.17 -2.73 16.61
N CYS A 18 -7.84 -1.96 15.74
CA CYS A 18 -8.65 -2.50 14.64
C CYS A 18 -7.81 -3.31 13.66
N ILE A 19 -6.68 -2.77 13.20
CA ILE A 19 -5.77 -3.48 12.30
C ILE A 19 -5.27 -4.78 12.93
N ARG A 20 -4.86 -4.75 14.20
CA ARG A 20 -4.46 -5.96 14.93
C ARG A 20 -5.57 -7.01 14.96
N GLN A 21 -6.81 -6.62 15.24
CA GLN A 21 -7.95 -7.54 15.23
C GLN A 21 -8.21 -8.13 13.84
N ILE A 22 -8.08 -7.32 12.78
CA ILE A 22 -8.21 -7.78 11.39
C ILE A 22 -7.15 -8.83 11.06
N THR A 23 -5.88 -8.57 11.41
CA THR A 23 -4.76 -9.50 11.21
C THR A 23 -5.05 -10.86 11.86
N LEU A 24 -5.45 -10.88 13.13
CA LEU A 24 -5.73 -12.12 13.85
C LEU A 24 -6.93 -12.88 13.26
N ARG A 25 -8.00 -12.18 12.87
CA ARG A 25 -9.17 -12.83 12.24
C ARG A 25 -8.85 -13.50 10.91
N GLN A 26 -7.92 -12.95 10.13
CA GLN A 26 -7.51 -13.57 8.88
C GLN A 26 -6.67 -14.84 9.13
N MET A 27 -5.90 -14.90 10.22
CA MET A 27 -5.18 -16.12 10.62
C MET A 27 -6.11 -17.28 10.95
N ASP A 28 -7.17 -17.04 11.72
CA ASP A 28 -8.13 -18.09 12.11
C ASP A 28 -8.83 -18.69 10.88
N ARG A 29 -9.20 -17.85 9.92
CA ARG A 29 -9.89 -18.26 8.69
C ARG A 29 -9.02 -19.06 7.72
N SER A 30 -7.72 -18.84 7.68
CA SER A 30 -6.79 -19.69 6.91
C SER A 30 -6.78 -21.14 7.43
N THR A 31 -7.18 -21.34 8.69
CA THR A 31 -7.12 -22.62 9.40
C THR A 31 -8.44 -23.40 9.31
N GLN A 32 -9.58 -22.70 9.21
CA GLN A 32 -10.87 -23.31 8.84
C GLN A 32 -11.08 -23.19 7.32
N GLY A 33 -10.72 -24.23 6.58
CA GLY A 33 -10.80 -24.31 5.11
C GLY A 33 -11.95 -23.51 4.48
N ALA A 34 -11.61 -22.63 3.56
CA ALA A 34 -12.54 -21.70 2.93
C ALA A 34 -13.68 -22.44 2.22
N ILE A 35 -14.91 -22.24 2.69
CA ILE A 35 -16.10 -22.48 1.88
C ILE A 35 -16.00 -21.51 0.71
N VAL A 36 -15.87 -22.06 -0.51
CA VAL A 36 -15.80 -21.32 -1.77
C VAL A 36 -17.12 -20.58 -1.96
N ALA A 37 -17.21 -19.37 -1.43
CA ALA A 37 -18.19 -18.41 -1.89
C ALA A 37 -17.74 -17.96 -3.27
N THR A 38 -18.48 -18.36 -4.29
CA THR A 38 -18.32 -17.87 -5.67
C THR A 38 -18.71 -16.40 -5.72
N SER A 39 -17.84 -15.52 -5.23
CA SER A 39 -17.94 -14.10 -5.51
C SER A 39 -17.41 -13.87 -6.93
N ASN A 40 -18.22 -13.24 -7.79
CA ASN A 40 -17.80 -12.67 -9.08
C ASN A 40 -16.81 -11.50 -8.87
N SER A 41 -15.74 -11.70 -8.11
CA SER A 41 -14.67 -10.70 -8.01
C SER A 41 -13.89 -10.74 -9.32
N SER A 42 -13.77 -9.58 -9.95
CA SER A 42 -12.88 -9.40 -11.10
C SER A 42 -11.45 -9.80 -10.68
N SER A 43 -10.78 -10.59 -11.50
CA SER A 43 -9.37 -10.96 -11.29
C SER A 43 -8.47 -9.72 -11.27
N ILE A 44 -7.39 -9.78 -10.49
CA ILE A 44 -6.33 -8.76 -10.54
C ILE A 44 -5.61 -8.85 -11.90
N PRO A 45 -5.57 -7.77 -12.70
CA PRO A 45 -4.81 -7.78 -13.96
C PRO A 45 -3.31 -8.00 -13.73
N LYS A 46 -2.64 -8.74 -14.61
CA LYS A 46 -1.17 -8.90 -14.60
C LYS A 46 -0.48 -7.67 -15.19
N THR A 47 -0.62 -6.54 -14.52
CA THR A 47 0.12 -5.32 -14.82
C THR A 47 0.92 -4.93 -13.60
N LEU A 48 2.25 -4.88 -13.73
CA LEU A 48 3.15 -4.37 -12.71
C LEU A 48 3.44 -2.89 -12.97
N ILE A 49 3.19 -2.08 -11.96
CA ILE A 49 3.41 -0.64 -11.98
C ILE A 49 4.50 -0.29 -10.98
N GLN A 50 5.48 0.46 -11.46
CA GLN A 50 6.56 0.98 -10.63
C GLN A 50 6.78 2.45 -11.00
N TYR A 51 7.46 3.20 -10.13
CA TYR A 51 7.67 4.63 -10.34
C TYR A 51 9.07 5.06 -9.93
N TRP A 52 9.68 5.90 -10.77
CA TRP A 52 10.87 6.65 -10.45
C TRP A 52 10.77 8.04 -11.08
N HIS A 53 10.79 9.09 -10.25
CA HIS A 53 10.43 10.46 -10.64
C HIS A 53 11.18 11.05 -11.85
N ASP A 54 12.42 10.63 -12.11
CA ASP A 54 13.23 11.08 -13.23
C ASP A 54 13.96 9.89 -13.88
N HIS A 55 13.48 9.42 -15.03
CA HIS A 55 14.11 8.31 -15.75
C HIS A 55 15.54 8.61 -16.23
N SER A 56 15.87 9.89 -16.44
CA SER A 56 17.21 10.31 -16.87
C SER A 56 18.23 10.25 -15.73
N ASP A 57 17.77 10.36 -14.48
CA ASP A 57 18.53 10.20 -13.25
C ASP A 57 18.09 8.94 -12.48
N LEU A 58 17.89 7.82 -13.19
CA LEU A 58 17.64 6.51 -12.58
C LEU A 58 18.97 5.82 -12.25
N PRO A 59 19.33 5.67 -10.95
CA PRO A 59 20.58 5.03 -10.55
C PRO A 59 20.63 3.54 -10.96
N ASP A 60 21.85 3.05 -11.23
CA ASP A 60 22.05 1.66 -11.67
C ASP A 60 21.68 0.63 -10.61
N ASP A 61 21.83 0.95 -9.33
CA ASP A 61 21.46 0.07 -8.21
C ASP A 61 19.93 -0.02 -8.03
N VAL A 62 19.20 1.08 -8.24
CA VAL A 62 17.73 1.08 -8.34
C VAL A 62 17.28 0.33 -9.60
N ARG A 63 17.96 0.52 -10.73
CA ARG A 63 17.67 -0.21 -11.97
C ARG A 63 17.80 -1.73 -11.79
N ALA A 64 18.80 -2.19 -11.04
CA ALA A 64 18.96 -3.60 -10.71
C ALA A 64 17.75 -4.15 -9.91
N CYS A 65 17.14 -3.34 -9.04
CA CYS A 65 15.93 -3.71 -8.32
C CYS A 65 14.75 -3.88 -9.28
N LEU A 66 14.48 -2.88 -10.12
CA LEU A 66 13.46 -2.94 -11.19
C LEU A 66 13.65 -4.16 -12.11
N ASP A 67 14.90 -4.44 -12.52
CA ASP A 67 15.23 -5.51 -13.44
C ASP A 67 14.93 -6.91 -12.87
N SER A 68 14.96 -7.08 -11.54
CA SER A 68 14.61 -8.35 -10.88
C SER A 68 13.17 -8.81 -11.18
N TRP A 69 12.28 -7.87 -11.47
CA TRP A 69 10.86 -8.14 -11.77
C TRP A 69 10.60 -8.51 -13.23
N LYS A 70 11.53 -8.22 -14.16
CA LYS A 70 11.32 -8.41 -15.61
C LYS A 70 11.01 -9.86 -15.99
N ARG A 71 11.46 -10.84 -15.19
CA ARG A 71 11.14 -12.27 -15.38
C ARG A 71 9.64 -12.56 -15.37
N LEU A 72 8.82 -11.69 -14.77
CA LEU A 72 7.37 -11.84 -14.80
C LEU A 72 6.77 -11.63 -16.20
N GLY A 73 7.52 -11.06 -17.15
CA GLY A 73 7.10 -10.94 -18.55
C GLY A 73 6.84 -12.30 -19.20
N ASP A 74 7.65 -13.32 -18.86
CA ASP A 74 7.46 -14.70 -19.32
C ASP A 74 6.17 -15.33 -18.76
N GLU A 75 5.62 -14.73 -17.70
CA GLU A 75 4.38 -15.13 -17.01
C GLU A 75 3.17 -14.26 -17.43
N GLY A 76 3.35 -13.44 -18.48
CA GLY A 76 2.32 -12.61 -19.09
C GLY A 76 2.08 -11.27 -18.39
N PHE A 77 3.06 -10.76 -17.64
CA PHE A 77 2.95 -9.42 -17.07
C PHE A 77 3.23 -8.33 -18.10
N PHE A 78 2.40 -7.28 -18.04
CA PHE A 78 2.70 -5.99 -18.65
C PHE A 78 3.38 -5.10 -17.61
N PHE A 79 4.41 -4.36 -18.01
CA PHE A 79 5.16 -3.48 -17.11
C PHE A 79 4.92 -2.02 -17.49
N ARG A 80 4.73 -1.17 -16.49
CA ARG A 80 4.71 0.29 -16.64
C ARG A 80 5.58 0.93 -15.58
N LEU A 81 6.68 1.54 -16.02
CA LEU A 81 7.51 2.39 -15.20
C LEU A 81 7.14 3.84 -15.47
N PHE A 82 6.63 4.53 -14.47
CA PHE A 82 6.26 5.94 -14.55
C PHE A 82 7.38 6.85 -14.02
N ASP A 83 7.44 8.05 -14.56
CA ASP A 83 8.13 9.23 -14.02
C ASP A 83 7.10 10.33 -13.74
N ASP A 84 7.54 11.52 -13.34
CA ASP A 84 6.64 12.65 -13.08
C ASP A 84 5.81 13.06 -14.30
N ALA A 85 6.41 13.06 -15.49
CA ALA A 85 5.75 13.49 -16.71
C ALA A 85 4.67 12.50 -17.14
N SER A 86 5.03 11.23 -17.28
CA SER A 86 4.10 10.16 -17.67
C SER A 86 3.02 9.90 -16.61
N ALA A 87 3.32 10.10 -15.33
CA ALA A 87 2.33 10.02 -14.25
C ALA A 87 1.30 11.15 -14.36
N ALA A 88 1.75 12.39 -14.62
CA ALA A 88 0.84 13.52 -14.81
C ALA A 88 -0.03 13.34 -16.05
N GLU A 89 0.53 12.89 -17.18
CA GLU A 89 -0.25 12.59 -18.39
C GLU A 89 -1.32 11.51 -18.11
N TYR A 90 -0.93 10.43 -17.46
CA TYR A 90 -1.85 9.35 -17.09
C TYR A 90 -3.02 9.82 -16.21
N ILE A 91 -2.72 10.62 -15.18
CA ILE A 91 -3.75 11.14 -14.28
C ILE A 91 -4.69 12.10 -15.02
N ALA A 92 -4.18 12.85 -15.99
CA ALA A 92 -4.98 13.80 -16.77
C ALA A 92 -5.99 13.06 -17.64
N ASP A 93 -5.56 11.96 -18.27
CA ASP A 93 -6.40 11.14 -19.15
C ASP A 93 -7.51 10.39 -18.40
N TRP A 94 -7.21 9.87 -17.19
CA TRP A 94 -8.17 9.05 -16.43
C TRP A 94 -9.09 9.82 -15.49
N TYR A 95 -8.62 10.92 -14.88
CA TYR A 95 -9.32 11.62 -13.80
C TYR A 95 -9.63 13.08 -14.14
N GLY A 96 -8.63 13.82 -14.61
CA GLY A 96 -8.78 15.21 -15.05
C GLY A 96 -8.20 16.26 -14.08
N PRO A 97 -8.62 17.54 -14.22
CA PRO A 97 -7.90 18.68 -13.64
C PRO A 97 -7.77 18.67 -12.12
N ARG A 98 -8.73 18.10 -11.40
CA ARG A 98 -8.74 18.08 -9.93
C ARG A 98 -7.61 17.21 -9.38
N GLU A 99 -7.48 16.00 -9.90
CA GLU A 99 -6.46 15.04 -9.48
C GLU A 99 -5.07 15.46 -9.98
N ILE A 100 -4.99 16.16 -11.12
CA ILE A 100 -3.74 16.80 -11.58
C ILE A 100 -3.29 17.90 -10.63
N ALA A 101 -4.20 18.76 -10.19
CA ALA A 101 -3.89 19.79 -9.21
C ALA A 101 -3.42 19.19 -7.88
N ALA A 102 -3.99 18.05 -7.47
CA ALA A 102 -3.55 17.34 -6.27
C ALA A 102 -2.15 16.73 -6.45
N PHE A 103 -1.90 16.04 -7.57
CA PHE A 103 -0.58 15.47 -7.89
C PHE A 103 0.52 16.55 -7.93
N ALA A 104 0.23 17.71 -8.51
CA ALA A 104 1.16 18.85 -8.55
C ALA A 104 1.49 19.42 -7.15
N ARG A 105 0.63 19.19 -6.15
CA ARG A 105 0.87 19.57 -4.74
C ARG A 105 1.64 18.52 -3.95
N CYS A 106 1.92 17.35 -4.52
CA CYS A 106 2.86 16.41 -3.93
C CYS A 106 4.29 16.99 -4.00
N ARG A 107 4.79 17.45 -2.85
CA ARG A 107 6.07 18.14 -2.73
C ARG A 107 7.31 17.25 -2.90
N HIS A 108 7.15 15.94 -2.73
CA HIS A 108 8.25 14.98 -2.77
C HIS A 108 7.94 13.81 -3.72
N PRO A 109 8.93 13.25 -4.44
CA PRO A 109 8.78 12.06 -5.29
C PRO A 109 8.01 10.89 -4.63
N ALA A 110 8.29 10.60 -3.36
CA ALA A 110 7.57 9.58 -2.60
C ALA A 110 6.06 9.86 -2.53
N MET A 111 5.63 11.10 -2.29
CA MET A 111 4.21 11.46 -2.29
C MET A 111 3.57 11.31 -3.67
N ARG A 112 4.32 11.62 -4.74
CA ARG A 112 3.87 11.44 -6.13
C ARG A 112 3.66 9.96 -6.45
N SER A 113 4.63 9.12 -6.06
CA SER A 113 4.53 7.66 -6.16
C SER A 113 3.31 7.11 -5.41
N ASP A 114 3.14 7.51 -4.15
CA ASP A 114 2.00 7.13 -3.31
C ASP A 114 0.65 7.52 -3.92
N TYR A 115 0.57 8.72 -4.51
CA TYR A 115 -0.65 9.19 -5.16
C TYR A 115 -0.92 8.41 -6.45
N LEU A 116 0.11 8.23 -7.29
CA LEU A 116 0.03 7.53 -8.56
C LEU A 116 -0.39 6.06 -8.37
N ARG A 117 0.16 5.33 -7.39
CA ARG A 117 -0.19 3.92 -7.17
C ARG A 117 -1.68 3.76 -6.85
N MET A 118 -2.27 4.69 -6.10
CA MET A 118 -3.72 4.71 -5.88
C MET A 118 -4.49 5.02 -7.16
N CYS A 119 -4.07 6.04 -7.93
CA CYS A 119 -4.69 6.39 -9.21
C CYS A 119 -4.70 5.22 -10.20
N PHE A 120 -3.55 4.56 -10.39
CA PHE A 120 -3.43 3.50 -11.37
C PHE A 120 -4.24 2.27 -10.96
N VAL A 121 -3.99 1.73 -9.76
CA VAL A 121 -4.64 0.49 -9.32
C VAL A 121 -6.16 0.69 -9.18
N LEU A 122 -6.62 1.90 -8.85
CA LEU A 122 -8.04 2.20 -8.87
C LEU A 122 -8.65 2.16 -10.29
N ALA A 123 -7.98 2.76 -11.27
CA ALA A 123 -8.50 2.90 -12.62
C ALA A 123 -8.49 1.57 -13.39
N GLU A 124 -7.35 0.88 -13.37
CA GLU A 124 -7.10 -0.30 -14.19
C GLU A 124 -6.96 -1.59 -13.38
N GLY A 125 -6.74 -1.51 -12.06
CA GLY A 125 -6.27 -2.64 -11.27
C GLY A 125 -4.78 -2.90 -11.51
N GLY A 126 -4.31 -4.05 -11.04
CA GLY A 126 -2.92 -4.47 -11.21
C GLY A 126 -2.19 -4.58 -9.89
N MET A 127 -0.87 -4.56 -9.94
CA MET A 127 0.03 -4.63 -8.81
C MET A 127 1.04 -3.49 -8.88
N TYR A 128 1.07 -2.65 -7.86
CA TYR A 128 2.15 -1.71 -7.64
C TYR A 128 3.21 -2.33 -6.73
N VAL A 129 4.49 -2.10 -7.05
CA VAL A 129 5.64 -2.41 -6.20
C VAL A 129 6.65 -1.26 -6.23
N ASP A 130 7.29 -0.94 -5.11
CA ASP A 130 8.31 0.11 -5.05
C ASP A 130 9.54 -0.21 -5.93
N ALA A 131 10.23 0.85 -6.36
CA ALA A 131 11.36 0.74 -7.29
C ALA A 131 12.64 0.19 -6.63
N ASP A 132 12.70 0.19 -5.30
CA ASP A 132 13.78 -0.35 -4.49
C ASP A 132 13.50 -1.76 -3.93
N ASP A 133 12.38 -2.37 -4.31
CA ASP A 133 12.06 -3.75 -3.97
C ASP A 133 12.64 -4.73 -5.01
N VAL A 134 13.29 -5.78 -4.53
CA VAL A 134 13.83 -6.88 -5.34
C VAL A 134 12.93 -8.10 -5.22
N LEU A 135 12.55 -8.68 -6.36
CA LEU A 135 11.82 -9.93 -6.41
C LEU A 135 12.72 -11.11 -6.01
N LEU A 136 12.36 -11.81 -4.94
CA LEU A 136 13.10 -12.95 -4.40
C LEU A 136 12.51 -14.28 -4.88
N GLY A 137 11.20 -14.45 -4.68
CA GLY A 137 10.53 -15.74 -4.77
C GLY A 137 9.41 -15.77 -5.80
N ASP A 138 8.77 -16.94 -5.87
CA ASP A 138 7.66 -17.22 -6.78
C ASP A 138 6.28 -17.12 -6.10
N GLY A 139 6.25 -16.75 -4.81
CA GLY A 139 5.04 -16.59 -4.01
C GLY A 139 4.09 -15.51 -4.54
N TRP A 140 4.58 -14.60 -5.40
CA TRP A 140 3.77 -13.60 -6.11
C TRP A 140 2.57 -14.23 -6.84
N ARG A 141 2.63 -15.50 -7.26
CA ARG A 141 1.50 -16.17 -7.95
C ARG A 141 0.23 -16.13 -7.10
N ARG A 142 0.34 -16.29 -5.78
CA ARG A 142 -0.79 -16.29 -4.84
C ARG A 142 -1.50 -14.95 -4.73
N ILE A 143 -0.80 -13.86 -5.03
CA ILE A 143 -1.39 -12.51 -5.08
C ILE A 143 -2.52 -12.47 -6.11
N PHE A 144 -2.45 -13.29 -7.17
CA PHE A 144 -3.39 -13.31 -8.28
C PHE A 144 -4.40 -14.48 -8.22
N ASP A 145 -4.44 -15.24 -7.13
CA ASP A 145 -5.36 -16.39 -6.97
C ASP A 145 -6.84 -15.97 -6.88
N ASP A 146 -7.10 -14.74 -6.41
CA ASP A 146 -8.43 -14.17 -6.34
C ASP A 146 -8.42 -12.65 -6.61
N GLY A 147 -9.63 -12.07 -6.65
CA GLY A 147 -9.83 -10.63 -6.87
C GLY A 147 -9.84 -9.77 -5.60
N LYS A 148 -9.22 -10.20 -4.49
CA LYS A 148 -9.17 -9.36 -3.27
C LYS A 148 -8.06 -8.32 -3.35
N LEU A 149 -8.25 -7.18 -2.68
CA LEU A 149 -7.15 -6.24 -2.43
C LEU A 149 -6.08 -6.89 -1.55
N LYS A 150 -4.82 -6.91 -2.00
CA LYS A 150 -3.66 -7.49 -1.30
C LYS A 150 -2.79 -6.37 -0.74
N ILE A 151 -2.52 -6.41 0.56
CA ILE A 151 -1.72 -5.40 1.26
C ILE A 151 -0.85 -6.07 2.34
N GLN A 152 0.39 -5.60 2.55
CA GLN A 152 1.24 -6.06 3.64
C GLN A 152 0.86 -5.43 5.00
N PRO A 153 0.65 -6.23 6.06
CA PRO A 153 0.52 -5.71 7.42
C PRO A 153 1.89 -5.37 8.01
N LEU A 154 1.96 -4.28 8.76
CA LEU A 154 3.15 -3.81 9.43
C LEU A 154 2.88 -3.52 10.91
N CYS A 155 3.94 -3.61 11.72
CA CYS A 155 3.88 -3.29 13.13
C CYS A 155 5.16 -2.56 13.54
N TYR A 156 5.02 -1.38 14.12
CA TYR A 156 6.13 -0.58 14.64
C TYR A 156 6.16 -0.66 16.16
N ASP A 157 7.33 -0.94 16.71
CA ASP A 157 7.58 -0.99 18.16
C ASP A 157 8.18 0.34 18.62
N LEU A 158 7.41 1.09 19.40
CA LEU A 158 7.78 2.44 19.85
C LEU A 158 8.95 2.41 20.84
N ALA A 159 9.12 1.33 21.61
CA ALA A 159 10.18 1.24 22.61
C ALA A 159 11.55 0.99 21.97
N THR A 160 11.59 0.25 20.87
CA THR A 160 12.84 -0.07 20.15
C THR A 160 13.06 0.81 18.92
N SER A 161 12.06 1.59 18.53
CA SER A 161 12.03 2.39 17.31
C SER A 161 12.28 1.58 16.04
N ARG A 162 11.72 0.36 15.97
CA ARG A 162 11.96 -0.61 14.90
C ARG A 162 10.67 -1.29 14.44
N MET A 163 10.70 -1.78 13.21
CA MET A 163 9.68 -2.69 12.71
C MET A 163 9.77 -4.03 13.44
N VAL A 164 8.61 -4.57 13.82
CA VAL A 164 8.46 -5.96 14.28
C VAL A 164 8.56 -6.87 13.04
N PRO A 165 9.32 -7.98 13.09
CA PRO A 165 9.42 -8.91 11.96
C PRO A 165 8.06 -9.44 11.52
N ALA A 166 7.80 -9.56 10.22
CA ALA A 166 6.48 -9.93 9.71
C ALA A 166 5.97 -11.27 10.28
N SER A 167 6.86 -12.25 10.46
CA SER A 167 6.52 -13.56 11.05
C SER A 167 5.90 -13.46 12.46
N GLN A 168 6.27 -12.45 13.24
CA GLN A 168 5.77 -12.24 14.61
C GLN A 168 4.44 -11.49 14.64
N ILE A 169 4.14 -10.68 13.63
CA ILE A 169 2.89 -9.87 13.55
C ILE A 169 1.64 -10.75 13.65
N TRP A 170 1.73 -12.01 13.23
CA TRP A 170 0.63 -12.96 13.24
C TRP A 170 0.44 -13.70 14.57
N GLY A 171 1.43 -13.71 15.46
CA GLY A 171 1.34 -14.43 16.74
C GLY A 171 0.30 -13.79 17.66
N ALA A 172 -0.69 -14.55 18.15
CA ALA A 172 -1.75 -14.04 19.03
C ALA A 172 -1.23 -13.53 20.39
N ASP A 173 -0.06 -14.03 20.80
CA ASP A 173 0.67 -13.69 22.01
C ASP A 173 1.52 -12.40 21.90
N LEU A 174 1.68 -11.85 20.70
CA LEU A 174 2.41 -10.59 20.50
C LEU A 174 1.74 -9.46 21.33
N PRO A 175 2.47 -8.84 22.29
CA PRO A 175 1.89 -7.77 23.10
C PRO A 175 1.54 -6.55 22.25
N THR A 176 0.45 -5.86 22.59
CA THR A 176 -0.03 -4.70 21.81
C THR A 176 0.40 -3.36 22.39
N GLN A 177 0.71 -3.30 23.69
CA GLN A 177 1.12 -2.06 24.35
C GLN A 177 2.44 -1.54 23.77
N GLY A 178 2.49 -0.24 23.45
CA GLY A 178 3.67 0.39 22.86
C GLY A 178 3.93 0.01 21.39
N ARG A 179 2.94 -0.56 20.70
CA ARG A 179 3.04 -0.94 19.29
C ARG A 179 1.95 -0.33 18.43
N VAL A 180 2.32 0.04 17.22
CA VAL A 180 1.41 0.60 16.21
C VAL A 180 1.27 -0.40 15.09
N PHE A 181 0.08 -0.99 14.94
CA PHE A 181 -0.28 -1.88 13.85
C PHE A 181 -0.91 -1.06 12.72
N TYR A 182 -0.41 -1.23 11.52
CA TYR A 182 -0.88 -0.52 10.33
C TYR A 182 -0.69 -1.40 9.09
N VAL A 183 -1.07 -0.90 7.93
CA VAL A 183 -0.77 -1.57 6.66
C VAL A 183 0.15 -0.72 5.83
N ASN A 184 1.06 -1.37 5.13
CA ASN A 184 1.90 -0.70 4.15
C ASN A 184 1.04 -0.22 2.97
N ASN A 185 1.56 0.69 2.16
CA ASN A 185 1.01 1.02 0.84
C ASN A 185 1.90 0.49 -0.28
N ASP A 186 2.79 -0.44 0.04
CA ASP A 186 3.61 -1.25 -0.86
C ASP A 186 3.69 -2.70 -0.34
N PRO A 187 3.37 -3.72 -1.15
CA PRO A 187 2.73 -3.61 -2.46
C PRO A 187 1.27 -3.20 -2.30
N ILE A 188 0.64 -2.83 -3.42
CA ILE A 188 -0.81 -2.79 -3.54
C ILE A 188 -1.19 -3.60 -4.77
N ALA A 189 -1.93 -4.69 -4.60
CA ALA A 189 -2.51 -5.41 -5.73
C ALA A 189 -4.04 -5.50 -5.58
N ALA A 190 -4.79 -5.15 -6.61
CA ALA A 190 -6.25 -5.21 -6.56
C ALA A 190 -6.88 -5.24 -7.96
N PRO A 191 -8.13 -5.69 -8.08
CA PRO A 191 -8.93 -5.32 -9.23
C PRO A 191 -9.19 -3.82 -9.28
N ALA A 192 -9.54 -3.32 -10.46
CA ALA A 192 -10.03 -1.96 -10.63
C ALA A 192 -11.21 -1.67 -9.69
N ARG A 193 -11.36 -0.41 -9.27
CA ARG A 193 -12.50 0.11 -8.52
C ARG A 193 -12.67 -0.44 -7.10
N HIS A 194 -11.63 -1.00 -6.50
CA HIS A 194 -11.72 -1.47 -5.11
C HIS A 194 -12.13 -0.33 -4.14
N PRO A 195 -13.15 -0.50 -3.27
CA PRO A 195 -13.72 0.58 -2.45
C PRO A 195 -12.70 1.29 -1.54
N VAL A 196 -11.73 0.56 -1.01
CA VAL A 196 -10.63 1.12 -0.20
C VAL A 196 -9.82 2.13 -1.02
N LEU A 197 -9.49 1.83 -2.28
CA LEU A 197 -8.69 2.72 -3.13
C LEU A 197 -9.49 3.96 -3.55
N VAL A 198 -10.80 3.82 -3.80
CA VAL A 198 -11.71 4.95 -4.06
C VAL A 198 -11.66 5.95 -2.90
N GLN A 199 -11.83 5.45 -1.68
CA GLN A 199 -11.87 6.29 -0.49
C GLN A 199 -10.49 6.88 -0.16
N ALA A 200 -9.42 6.09 -0.30
CA ALA A 200 -8.05 6.53 -0.05
C ALA A 200 -7.63 7.65 -1.03
N LEU A 201 -7.88 7.48 -2.33
CA LEU A 201 -7.58 8.50 -3.34
C LEU A 201 -8.40 9.78 -3.09
N ALA A 202 -9.71 9.65 -2.83
CA ALA A 202 -10.56 10.79 -2.57
C ALA A 202 -10.11 11.59 -1.33
N ARG A 203 -9.66 10.89 -0.28
CA ARG A 203 -9.11 11.51 0.93
C ARG A 203 -7.77 12.20 0.66
N ALA A 204 -6.84 11.53 0.00
CA ALA A 204 -5.55 12.11 -0.39
C ALA A 204 -5.73 13.38 -1.23
N THR A 205 -6.59 13.32 -2.25
CA THR A 205 -6.95 14.45 -3.11
C THR A 205 -7.47 15.63 -2.30
N ARG A 206 -8.40 15.38 -1.35
CA ARG A 206 -8.96 16.44 -0.50
C ARG A 206 -7.90 17.08 0.40
N LYS A 207 -7.00 16.27 0.98
CA LYS A 207 -5.93 16.76 1.85
C LYS A 207 -4.91 17.59 1.08
N LEU A 208 -4.45 17.11 -0.08
CA LEU A 208 -3.56 17.85 -0.97
C LEU A 208 -4.20 19.15 -1.45
N LEU A 209 -5.51 19.15 -1.69
CA LEU A 209 -6.23 20.34 -2.14
C LEU A 209 -6.64 21.30 -1.01
N SER A 210 -6.36 20.97 0.25
CA SER A 210 -6.67 21.82 1.41
C SER A 210 -5.72 23.01 1.54
N ASP A 211 -5.99 23.88 2.52
CA ASP A 211 -5.16 25.05 2.83
C ASP A 211 -3.90 24.72 3.65
N ASP A 212 -3.70 23.44 4.03
CA ASP A 212 -2.48 22.99 4.68
C ASP A 212 -1.29 23.04 3.68
N PRO A 213 -0.29 23.92 3.91
CA PRO A 213 0.81 24.08 2.97
C PRO A 213 1.80 22.91 3.00
N LEU A 214 1.82 22.11 4.08
CA LEU A 214 2.80 21.04 4.29
C LEU A 214 2.12 19.80 4.89
N PRO A 215 1.21 19.15 4.13
CA PRO A 215 0.56 17.95 4.60
C PRO A 215 1.60 16.84 4.83
N GLU A 216 1.50 16.18 5.99
CA GLU A 216 2.37 15.08 6.39
C GLU A 216 2.27 13.91 5.39
N ILE A 217 3.41 13.33 5.01
CA ILE A 217 3.52 12.39 3.88
C ILE A 217 2.69 11.13 4.10
N GLN A 218 2.91 10.42 5.21
CA GLN A 218 2.32 9.10 5.46
C GLN A 218 0.80 9.16 5.62
N GLY A 219 0.29 10.17 6.32
CA GLY A 219 -1.12 10.38 6.58
C GLY A 219 -1.88 11.02 5.42
N THR A 220 -1.19 11.47 4.37
CA THR A 220 -1.80 12.11 3.20
C THR A 220 -1.87 11.19 2.02
N THR A 221 -0.73 10.76 1.50
CA THR A 221 -0.66 9.85 0.34
C THR A 221 -0.17 8.45 0.76
N GLY A 222 0.61 8.36 1.83
CA GLY A 222 1.27 7.13 2.24
C GLY A 222 0.43 6.14 3.07
N PRO A 223 1.09 5.25 3.85
CA PRO A 223 0.45 4.13 4.52
C PRO A 223 -0.56 4.53 5.61
N GLY A 224 -0.38 5.70 6.24
CA GLY A 224 -1.33 6.22 7.23
C GLY A 224 -2.71 6.51 6.63
N ASN A 225 -2.76 7.05 5.40
CA ASN A 225 -4.02 7.27 4.68
C ASN A 225 -4.72 5.95 4.35
N LEU A 226 -3.98 4.98 3.81
CA LEU A 226 -4.51 3.68 3.43
C LEU A 226 -5.00 2.89 4.65
N THR A 227 -4.23 2.90 5.75
CA THR A 227 -4.57 2.23 7.01
C THR A 227 -5.87 2.75 7.60
N LEU A 228 -6.05 4.08 7.60
CA LEU A 228 -7.27 4.72 8.10
C LEU A 228 -8.49 4.24 7.32
N VAL A 229 -8.41 4.26 5.99
CA VAL A 229 -9.52 3.84 5.12
C VAL A 229 -9.80 2.35 5.23
N LEU A 230 -8.75 1.52 5.28
CA LEU A 230 -8.90 0.06 5.44
C LEU A 230 -9.59 -0.29 6.76
N ALA A 231 -9.21 0.35 7.87
CA ALA A 231 -9.82 0.12 9.17
C ALA A 231 -11.32 0.47 9.15
N ALA A 232 -11.70 1.62 8.59
CA ALA A 232 -13.09 2.04 8.46
C ALA A 232 -13.90 1.07 7.59
N HIS A 233 -13.35 0.67 6.44
CA HIS A 233 -13.98 -0.29 5.51
C HIS A 233 -14.18 -1.67 6.15
N ALA A 234 -13.15 -2.18 6.82
CA ALA A 234 -13.23 -3.46 7.53
C ALA A 234 -14.27 -3.45 8.65
N ASN A 235 -14.39 -2.35 9.40
CA ASN A 235 -15.43 -2.19 10.41
C ASN A 235 -16.83 -2.16 9.77
N ALA A 236 -17.00 -1.47 8.64
CA ALA A 236 -18.27 -1.44 7.91
C ALA A 236 -18.69 -2.83 7.41
N LEU A 237 -17.77 -3.59 6.79
CA LEU A 237 -18.02 -4.98 6.38
C LEU A 237 -18.39 -5.88 7.57
N THR A 238 -17.67 -5.71 8.68
CA THR A 238 -17.89 -6.43 9.94
C THR A 238 -19.31 -6.17 10.47
N ILE A 239 -19.75 -4.90 10.54
CA ILE A 239 -21.10 -4.53 10.98
C ILE A 239 -22.18 -5.08 10.04
N ALA A 240 -21.92 -5.05 8.72
CA ALA A 240 -22.84 -5.55 7.71
C ALA A 240 -22.84 -7.09 7.58
N GLY A 241 -21.97 -7.80 8.30
CA GLY A 241 -21.86 -9.26 8.24
C GLY A 241 -21.24 -9.80 6.94
N TYR A 242 -20.54 -8.96 6.18
CA TYR A 242 -19.85 -9.37 4.96
C TYR A 242 -18.42 -9.86 5.23
N PRO A 243 -17.89 -10.80 4.43
CA PRO A 243 -16.47 -11.16 4.48
C PRO A 243 -15.60 -9.98 4.04
N PHE A 244 -14.32 -10.00 4.43
CA PHE A 244 -13.34 -9.05 3.90
C PHE A 244 -13.11 -9.31 2.40
N ASP A 245 -13.16 -8.23 1.62
CA ASP A 245 -12.81 -8.16 0.20
C ASP A 245 -11.31 -7.86 -0.01
N PHE A 246 -10.53 -7.88 1.06
CA PHE A 246 -9.08 -7.70 1.08
C PHE A 246 -8.40 -8.81 1.88
N GLU A 247 -7.11 -8.99 1.63
CA GLU A 247 -6.23 -9.96 2.26
C GLU A 247 -4.94 -9.30 2.70
N LEU A 248 -4.50 -9.65 3.92
CA LEU A 248 -3.22 -9.21 4.45
C LEU A 248 -2.13 -10.23 4.08
N LEU A 249 -1.10 -9.78 3.35
CA LEU A 249 -0.02 -10.63 2.86
C LEU A 249 0.89 -11.07 4.02
N ARG A 250 0.97 -12.38 4.26
CA ARG A 250 1.77 -12.94 5.36
C ARG A 250 3.25 -13.08 5.02
N ASP A 251 3.53 -13.35 3.76
CA ASP A 251 4.79 -13.82 3.21
C ASP A 251 5.39 -12.83 2.21
N TRP A 252 5.03 -11.54 2.27
CA TRP A 252 5.61 -10.53 1.37
C TRP A 252 7.13 -10.51 1.42
N GLU A 253 7.73 -10.65 2.61
CA GLU A 253 9.20 -10.70 2.79
C GLU A 253 9.86 -11.92 2.12
N GLU A 254 9.10 -12.97 1.79
CA GLU A 254 9.59 -14.12 1.00
C GLU A 254 9.40 -13.90 -0.51
N ILE A 255 8.50 -12.99 -0.89
CA ILE A 255 8.22 -12.62 -2.28
C ILE A 255 9.19 -11.54 -2.75
N ALA A 256 9.33 -10.47 -1.98
CA ALA A 256 10.18 -9.34 -2.30
C ALA A 256 10.84 -8.75 -1.05
N GLU A 257 11.97 -8.08 -1.24
CA GLU A 257 12.65 -7.34 -0.19
C GLU A 257 13.04 -5.93 -0.65
N THR A 258 12.83 -4.96 0.24
CA THR A 258 13.35 -3.61 0.07
C THR A 258 14.87 -3.60 0.22
N LYS A 259 15.59 -3.13 -0.80
CA LYS A 259 17.04 -2.92 -0.74
C LYS A 259 17.38 -1.64 0.02
N TRP A 260 18.06 -1.79 1.14
CA TRP A 260 18.42 -0.67 2.03
C TRP A 260 19.77 -0.03 1.72
N ASP A 261 20.63 -0.69 0.95
CA ASP A 261 21.94 -0.17 0.54
C ASP A 261 21.86 0.33 -0.90
N LEU A 262 21.15 1.45 -1.11
CA LEU A 262 20.98 2.09 -2.40
C LEU A 262 21.46 3.54 -2.35
N SER A 263 22.13 3.97 -3.41
CA SER A 263 22.79 5.27 -3.54
C SER A 263 21.89 6.45 -3.24
N TYR A 264 20.63 6.42 -3.69
CA TYR A 264 19.67 7.50 -3.48
C TYR A 264 19.27 7.71 -2.00
N ARG A 265 19.48 6.69 -1.15
CA ARG A 265 19.07 6.78 0.26
C ARG A 265 19.86 7.80 1.06
N GLY A 266 21.04 8.18 0.58
CA GLY A 266 21.91 9.19 1.19
C GLY A 266 21.57 10.64 0.81
N ASP A 267 20.60 10.89 -0.06
CA ASP A 267 20.30 12.23 -0.57
C ASP A 267 18.82 12.62 -0.46
N ALA A 268 18.45 13.78 -1.02
CA ALA A 268 17.11 14.37 -0.91
C ALA A 268 16.01 13.59 -1.64
N ARG A 269 16.35 12.58 -2.45
CA ARG A 269 15.36 11.69 -3.09
C ARG A 269 14.74 10.71 -2.08
N ASN A 270 15.42 10.44 -0.96
CA ASN A 270 14.86 9.70 0.16
C ASN A 270 14.03 10.62 1.04
N TRP A 271 12.74 10.33 1.13
CA TRP A 271 11.80 11.16 1.87
C TRP A 271 12.16 11.28 3.37
N ARG A 272 12.89 10.30 3.93
CA ARG A 272 13.36 10.33 5.31
C ARG A 272 14.38 11.43 5.59
N ASN A 273 14.95 12.03 4.54
CA ASN A 273 15.93 13.10 4.64
C ASN A 273 15.31 14.50 4.51
N VAL A 274 14.02 14.62 4.16
CA VAL A 274 13.37 15.93 3.93
C VAL A 274 12.42 16.36 5.06
N ASP A 275 11.95 15.43 5.89
CA ASP A 275 11.17 15.73 7.10
C ASP A 275 11.93 15.24 8.33
N GLY A 276 12.22 16.15 9.27
CA GLY A 276 13.03 15.90 10.47
C GLY A 276 12.43 14.97 11.54
N SER A 277 11.56 14.03 11.17
CA SER A 277 11.04 13.00 12.08
C SER A 277 10.58 11.79 11.28
N GLY A 278 11.46 10.79 11.19
CA GLY A 278 10.97 9.43 11.03
C GLY A 278 10.09 9.10 12.23
N PHE A 279 8.84 8.75 11.94
CA PHE A 279 7.75 8.41 12.87
C PHE A 279 7.07 9.60 13.55
#